data_AF-A0A645JE34-F1
#
_entry.id   AF-A0A645JE34-F1
#
_cell.length_a   1.000
_cell.length_b   1.000
_cell.length_c   1.000
_cell.angle_alpha   90.00
_cell.angle_beta   90.00
_cell.angle_gamma   90.00
#
_symmetry.space_group_name_H-M   'P 1'
#
loop_
_entity.id
_entity.type
_entity.pdbx_description
1 polymer ?
#
loop_
_entity_poly.entity_id
_entity_poly.type
_entity_poly.pdbx_seq_one_letter_code
_entity_poly.pdbx_strand_id
1 'polypeptide(L)'
;MRTGFPVFCSALLLSGAGCCMLPPGDPPNGPIVEPALPAERDRRGAENDAVTSLFAYTLQNCPGAGIAVQGDPAMIPLARRIIERTGKISGIRYAEEAPLVLRATNGADRWNFQLFDTGRKSIVWQEIFILKP
;
A
#
# COMPACT_ATOMS: atom_id res chain seq x y z
N MET A 1 0.81 -23.48 39.27
CA MET A 1 1.70 -22.44 39.83
C MET A 1 2.83 -22.20 38.85
N ARG A 2 2.89 -21.04 38.18
CA ARG A 2 4.00 -20.65 37.30
C ARG A 2 4.65 -19.42 37.92
N THR A 3 5.83 -19.61 38.49
CA THR A 3 6.67 -18.56 39.08
C THR A 3 7.29 -17.73 37.95
N GLY A 4 6.94 -16.44 37.88
CA GLY A 4 7.56 -15.46 36.99
C GLY A 4 8.94 -15.09 37.51
N PHE A 5 9.97 -15.34 36.69
CA PHE A 5 11.37 -15.05 37.08
C PHE A 5 12.34 -14.83 35.90
N PRO A 6 12.03 -14.01 34.86
CA PRO A 6 13.13 -13.45 34.06
C PRO A 6 13.11 -11.93 33.86
N VAL A 7 12.16 -11.19 34.46
CA VAL A 7 12.05 -9.73 34.20
C VAL A 7 13.06 -8.91 35.01
N PHE A 8 13.49 -9.41 36.18
CA PHE A 8 14.33 -8.65 37.10
C PHE A 8 15.81 -8.54 36.69
N CYS A 9 16.36 -9.51 35.95
CA CYS A 9 17.79 -9.48 35.59
C CYS A 9 18.12 -8.48 34.47
N SER A 10 17.19 -8.19 33.56
CA SER A 10 17.46 -7.30 32.42
C SER A 10 17.52 -5.82 32.83
N ALA A 11 16.71 -5.42 33.82
CA ALA A 11 16.66 -4.03 34.29
C ALA A 11 17.94 -3.59 35.04
N LEU A 12 18.58 -4.53 35.74
CA LEU A 12 19.85 -4.30 36.45
C LEU A 12 21.04 -4.14 35.49
N LEU A 13 21.04 -4.81 34.35
CA LEU A 13 22.10 -4.69 33.35
C LEU A 13 22.01 -3.38 32.55
N LEU A 14 20.79 -2.92 32.25
CA LEU A 14 20.55 -1.64 31.56
C LEU A 14 20.94 -0.42 32.41
N SER A 15 20.77 -0.51 33.73
CA SER A 15 21.15 0.57 34.66
C SER A 15 22.66 0.65 34.92
N GLY A 16 23.38 -0.49 34.87
CA GLY A 16 24.84 -0.51 34.96
C GLY A 16 25.58 0.02 33.72
N ALA A 17 24.89 0.09 32.57
CA ALA A 17 25.46 0.56 31.30
C ALA A 17 25.33 2.09 31.07
N GLY A 18 24.82 2.85 32.06
CA GLY A 18 24.62 4.30 31.90
C GLY A 18 23.52 4.67 30.90
N CYS A 19 22.64 3.73 30.56
CA CYS A 19 21.43 4.03 29.78
C CYS A 19 20.42 4.75 30.67
N CYS A 20 20.62 6.06 30.85
CA CYS A 20 19.58 6.93 31.37
C CYS A 20 18.42 6.90 30.37
N MET A 21 17.24 6.44 30.78
CA MET A 21 16.04 6.72 30.00
C MET A 21 15.91 8.24 29.91
N LEU A 22 16.01 8.77 28.70
CA LEU A 22 15.66 10.17 28.46
C LEU A 22 14.21 10.35 28.90
N PRO A 23 13.88 11.40 29.67
CA PRO A 23 12.49 11.72 29.94
C PRO A 23 11.78 11.88 28.58
N PRO A 24 10.51 11.47 28.45
CA PRO A 24 9.75 11.75 27.24
C PRO A 24 9.87 13.24 26.93
N GLY A 25 10.47 13.57 25.79
CA GLY A 25 10.48 14.95 25.32
C GLY A 25 9.07 15.31 24.86
N ASP A 26 8.67 16.56 25.09
CA ASP A 26 7.43 17.05 24.52
C ASP A 26 7.52 16.95 22.98
N PRO A 27 6.49 16.42 22.30
CA PRO A 27 6.48 16.42 20.85
C PRO A 27 6.56 17.87 20.35
N PRO A 28 7.26 18.12 19.22
CA PRO A 28 7.29 19.45 18.63
C PRO A 28 5.86 19.91 18.33
N ASN A 29 5.57 21.18 18.62
CA ASN A 29 4.28 21.77 18.29
C ASN A 29 4.15 21.89 16.76
N GLY A 30 3.11 21.27 16.21
CA GLY A 30 2.78 21.36 14.78
C GLY A 30 3.16 20.12 13.97
N PRO A 31 2.90 20.14 12.65
CA PRO A 31 3.25 19.04 11.78
C PRO A 31 4.78 18.91 11.69
N ILE A 32 5.29 17.69 11.94
CA ILE A 32 6.72 17.38 11.80
C ILE A 32 7.16 17.51 10.34
N VAL A 33 6.24 17.25 9.41
CA VAL A 33 6.45 17.34 7.96
C VAL A 33 5.25 18.05 7.37
N GLU A 34 5.49 19.09 6.57
CA GLU A 34 4.41 19.73 5.83
C GLU A 34 3.83 18.76 4.80
N PRO A 35 2.50 18.65 4.69
CA PRO A 35 1.87 17.78 3.70
C PRO A 35 2.21 18.29 2.29
N ALA A 36 3.14 17.60 1.62
CA ALA A 36 3.49 17.88 0.25
C ALA A 36 2.35 17.45 -0.70
N LEU A 37 2.14 18.22 -1.76
CA LEU A 37 1.27 17.80 -2.86
C LEU A 37 1.81 16.50 -3.47
N PRO A 38 0.93 15.60 -3.95
CA PRO A 38 1.36 14.40 -4.67
C PRO A 38 2.26 14.80 -5.83
N ALA A 39 3.43 14.17 -5.91
CA ALA A 39 4.39 14.50 -6.94
C ALA A 39 3.85 14.07 -8.32
N GLU A 40 3.93 14.97 -9.31
CA GLU A 40 3.46 14.69 -10.66
C GLU A 40 4.26 13.56 -11.32
N ARG A 41 3.58 12.75 -12.13
CA ARG A 41 4.18 11.62 -12.86
C ARG A 41 3.91 11.73 -14.33
N ASP A 42 4.87 11.32 -15.15
CA ASP A 42 4.52 10.94 -16.52
C ASP A 42 3.71 9.62 -16.49
N ARG A 43 3.04 9.30 -17.59
CA ARG A 43 2.18 8.10 -17.66
C ARG A 43 2.94 6.80 -17.38
N ARG A 44 4.20 6.73 -17.79
CA ARG A 44 5.05 5.55 -17.57
C ARG A 44 5.44 5.40 -16.11
N GLY A 45 5.81 6.50 -15.45
CA GLY A 45 6.08 6.56 -14.02
C GLY A 45 4.85 6.19 -13.20
N ALA A 46 3.69 6.74 -13.53
CA ALA A 46 2.42 6.39 -12.89
C ALA A 46 2.08 4.90 -13.03
N GLU A 47 2.28 4.29 -14.20
CA GLU A 47 2.09 2.84 -14.39
C GLU A 47 3.05 2.03 -13.51
N ASN A 48 4.33 2.42 -13.43
CA ASN A 48 5.33 1.73 -12.60
C ASN A 48 5.02 1.86 -11.10
N ASP A 49 4.62 3.05 -10.66
CA ASP A 49 4.24 3.30 -9.26
C ASP A 49 2.98 2.50 -8.91
N ALA A 50 2.00 2.42 -9.82
CA ALA A 50 0.81 1.58 -9.65
C ALA A 50 1.16 0.09 -9.49
N VAL A 51 2.05 -0.44 -10.34
CA VAL A 51 2.54 -1.82 -10.22
C VAL A 51 3.23 -2.03 -8.86
N THR A 52 4.07 -1.09 -8.44
CA THR A 52 4.86 -1.20 -7.21
C THR A 52 3.98 -1.14 -5.97
N SER A 53 3.05 -0.19 -5.90
CA SER A 53 2.10 -0.05 -4.79
C SER A 53 1.14 -1.24 -4.72
N LEU A 54 0.57 -1.65 -5.86
CA LEU A 54 -0.32 -2.81 -5.91
C LEU A 54 0.41 -4.10 -5.52
N PHE A 55 1.66 -4.28 -5.95
CA PHE A 55 2.52 -5.38 -5.52
C PHE A 55 2.68 -5.40 -3.99
N ALA A 56 3.05 -4.26 -3.39
CA ALA A 56 3.29 -4.18 -1.94
C ALA A 56 2.05 -4.61 -1.14
N TYR A 57 0.86 -4.22 -1.60
CA TYR A 57 -0.40 -4.67 -1.01
C TYR A 57 -0.66 -6.17 -1.26
N THR A 58 -0.63 -6.59 -2.52
CA THR A 58 -1.09 -7.93 -2.92
C THR A 58 -0.20 -9.06 -2.43
N LEU A 59 1.11 -8.83 -2.30
CA LEU A 59 2.05 -9.83 -1.76
C LEU A 59 1.68 -10.25 -0.33
N GLN A 60 1.24 -9.30 0.49
CA GLN A 60 0.94 -9.53 1.90
C GLN A 60 -0.50 -9.99 2.12
N ASN A 61 -1.45 -9.44 1.36
CA ASN A 61 -2.87 -9.53 1.68
C ASN A 61 -3.63 -10.54 0.82
N CYS A 62 -3.19 -10.79 -0.42
CA CYS A 62 -3.92 -11.66 -1.35
C CYS A 62 -2.99 -12.30 -2.40
N PRO A 63 -1.95 -13.04 -1.99
CA PRO A 63 -1.03 -13.67 -2.91
C PRO A 63 -1.75 -14.69 -3.79
N GLY A 64 -1.44 -14.70 -5.09
CA GLY A 64 -2.06 -15.68 -6.01
C GLY A 64 -3.51 -15.40 -6.41
N ALA A 65 -4.11 -14.28 -5.98
CA ALA A 65 -5.52 -13.99 -6.23
C ALA A 65 -5.84 -13.73 -7.71
N GLY A 66 -7.07 -14.09 -8.12
CA GLY A 66 -7.66 -13.61 -9.37
C GLY A 66 -8.19 -12.19 -9.19
N ILE A 67 -7.93 -11.31 -10.15
CA ILE A 67 -8.40 -9.93 -10.15
C ILE A 67 -9.11 -9.63 -11.48
N ALA A 68 -10.37 -9.20 -11.37
CA ALA A 68 -11.14 -8.68 -12.50
C ALA A 68 -10.88 -7.19 -12.70
N VAL A 69 -11.23 -6.66 -13.87
CA VAL A 69 -11.04 -5.24 -14.20
C VAL A 69 -12.39 -4.62 -14.54
N GLN A 70 -12.63 -3.43 -13.99
CA GLN A 70 -13.79 -2.60 -14.29
C GLN A 70 -13.35 -1.14 -14.44
N GLY A 71 -14.06 -0.33 -15.24
CA GLY A 71 -13.83 1.11 -15.30
C GLY A 71 -13.82 1.63 -16.73
N ASP A 72 -13.13 2.74 -16.95
CA ASP A 72 -13.16 3.42 -18.24
C ASP A 72 -12.56 2.55 -19.34
N PRO A 73 -13.21 2.42 -20.52
CA PRO A 73 -12.74 1.53 -21.58
C PRO A 73 -11.28 1.77 -22.00
N ALA A 74 -10.84 3.05 -22.01
CA ALA A 74 -9.46 3.42 -22.33
C ALA A 74 -8.43 2.95 -21.28
N MET A 75 -8.85 2.73 -20.04
CA MET A 75 -8.00 2.32 -18.93
C MET A 75 -7.92 0.80 -18.77
N ILE A 76 -8.88 0.03 -19.32
CA ILE A 76 -8.91 -1.43 -19.21
C ILE A 76 -7.59 -2.08 -19.67
N PRO A 77 -7.01 -1.72 -20.84
CA PRO A 77 -5.74 -2.30 -21.26
C PRO A 77 -4.59 -2.02 -20.28
N LEU A 78 -4.55 -0.80 -19.72
CA LEU A 78 -3.55 -0.40 -18.73
C LEU A 78 -3.72 -1.18 -17.41
N ALA A 79 -4.94 -1.26 -16.89
CA ALA A 79 -5.24 -2.01 -15.67
C ALA A 79 -4.89 -3.49 -15.81
N ARG A 80 -5.18 -4.11 -16.97
CA ARG A 80 -4.77 -5.49 -17.26
C ARG A 80 -3.25 -5.65 -17.28
N ARG A 81 -2.51 -4.72 -17.91
CA ARG A 81 -1.03 -4.73 -17.87
C ARG A 81 -0.48 -4.57 -16.46
N ILE A 82 -1.06 -3.70 -15.65
CA ILE A 82 -0.66 -3.52 -14.25
C ILE A 82 -0.83 -4.84 -13.49
N ILE A 83 -1.98 -5.52 -13.64
CA ILE A 83 -2.22 -6.83 -13.03
C ILE A 83 -1.20 -7.86 -13.51
N GLU A 84 -0.95 -7.95 -14.82
CA GLU A 84 0.00 -8.92 -15.38
C GLU A 84 1.43 -8.68 -14.84
N ARG A 85 1.88 -7.42 -14.84
CA ARG A 85 3.21 -7.04 -14.34
C ARG A 85 3.34 -7.29 -12.84
N THR A 86 2.31 -6.96 -12.07
CA THR A 86 2.25 -7.23 -10.63
C THR A 86 2.23 -8.74 -10.35
N GLY A 87 1.51 -9.50 -11.17
CA GLY A 87 1.39 -10.96 -11.09
C GLY A 87 2.70 -11.70 -11.26
N LYS A 88 3.65 -11.14 -12.02
CA LYS A 88 5.02 -11.68 -12.13
C LYS A 88 5.79 -11.63 -10.80
N ILE A 89 5.29 -10.88 -9.81
CA ILE A 89 5.93 -10.67 -8.51
C ILE A 89 5.11 -11.29 -7.38
N SER A 90 3.81 -10.98 -7.26
CA SER A 90 2.93 -11.47 -6.17
C SER A 90 2.06 -12.67 -6.53
N GLY A 91 2.15 -13.17 -7.77
CA GLY A 91 1.39 -14.33 -8.25
C GLY A 91 -0.07 -14.06 -8.57
N ILE A 92 -0.57 -12.83 -8.40
CA ILE A 92 -1.92 -12.46 -8.82
C ILE A 92 -2.09 -12.64 -10.33
N ARG A 93 -3.33 -12.82 -10.79
CA ARG A 93 -3.63 -12.99 -12.22
C ARG A 93 -4.90 -12.25 -12.60
N TYR A 94 -4.95 -11.82 -13.85
CA TYR A 94 -6.20 -11.36 -14.43
C TYR A 94 -7.19 -12.54 -14.52
N ALA A 95 -8.44 -12.30 -14.15
CA ALA A 95 -9.56 -13.20 -14.37
C ALA A 95 -10.75 -12.36 -14.85
N GLU A 96 -11.57 -12.88 -15.77
CA GLU A 96 -12.75 -12.15 -16.25
C GLU A 96 -13.73 -11.87 -15.11
N GLU A 97 -13.90 -12.85 -14.24
CA GLU A 97 -14.69 -12.76 -13.02
C GLU A 97 -13.84 -13.12 -11.82
N ALA A 98 -13.82 -12.24 -10.82
CA ALA A 98 -13.08 -12.45 -9.59
C ALA A 98 -13.70 -11.65 -8.43
N PRO A 99 -13.55 -12.10 -7.18
CA PRO A 99 -14.07 -11.38 -6.03
C PRO A 99 -13.35 -10.04 -5.80
N LEU A 100 -12.08 -9.93 -6.23
CA LEU A 100 -11.33 -8.68 -6.26
C LEU A 100 -11.44 -8.03 -7.64
N VAL A 101 -11.83 -6.76 -7.66
CA VAL A 101 -12.02 -5.98 -8.88
C VAL A 101 -11.15 -4.75 -8.84
N LEU A 102 -10.19 -4.65 -9.77
CA LEU A 102 -9.42 -3.44 -10.00
C LEU A 102 -10.26 -2.47 -10.84
N ARG A 103 -10.80 -1.45 -10.16
CA ARG A 103 -11.52 -0.34 -10.77
C ARG A 103 -10.53 0.74 -11.21
N ALA A 104 -10.54 1.08 -12.48
CA ALA A 104 -9.63 2.07 -13.06
C ALA A 104 -10.41 3.21 -13.72
N THR A 105 -10.17 4.44 -13.27
CA THR A 105 -10.78 5.64 -13.85
C THR A 105 -9.73 6.65 -14.31
N ASN A 106 -10.03 7.34 -15.39
CA ASN A 106 -9.25 8.37 -16.03
C ASN A 106 -9.93 9.72 -15.83
N GLY A 107 -9.41 10.52 -14.90
CA GLY A 107 -9.77 11.92 -14.75
C GLY A 107 -9.04 12.81 -15.77
N ALA A 108 -9.30 14.11 -15.70
CA ALA A 108 -8.68 15.09 -16.60
C ALA A 108 -7.15 15.14 -16.47
N ASP A 109 -6.65 15.08 -15.24
CA ASP A 109 -5.23 15.24 -14.87
C ASP A 109 -4.72 14.07 -14.01
N ARG A 110 -5.50 12.99 -13.88
CA ARG A 110 -5.21 11.94 -12.91
C ARG A 110 -5.71 10.57 -13.32
N TRP A 111 -4.99 9.56 -12.87
CA TRP A 111 -5.50 8.19 -12.81
C TRP A 111 -5.89 7.84 -11.39
N ASN A 112 -6.98 7.11 -11.23
CA ASN A 112 -7.40 6.54 -9.95
C ASN A 112 -7.61 5.04 -10.11
N PHE A 113 -6.94 4.27 -9.27
CA PHE A 113 -7.06 2.83 -9.20
C PHE A 113 -7.56 2.43 -7.83
N GLN A 114 -8.58 1.58 -7.78
CA GLN A 114 -9.16 1.04 -6.55
C GLN A 114 -9.26 -0.47 -6.66
N LEU A 115 -8.72 -1.19 -5.70
CA LEU A 115 -8.99 -2.61 -5.56
C LEU A 115 -10.20 -2.78 -4.64
N PHE A 116 -11.31 -3.22 -5.23
CA PHE A 116 -12.57 -3.43 -4.52
C PHE A 116 -12.79 -4.91 -4.25
N ASP A 117 -13.02 -5.26 -2.99
CA ASP A 117 -13.44 -6.60 -2.58
C ASP A 117 -14.98 -6.66 -2.62
N THR A 118 -15.51 -7.45 -3.54
CA THR A 118 -16.97 -7.60 -3.73
C THR A 118 -17.65 -8.34 -2.59
N GLY A 119 -16.95 -9.26 -1.92
CA GLY A 119 -17.47 -10.00 -0.77
C GLY A 119 -17.58 -9.11 0.47
N ARG A 120 -16.53 -8.29 0.73
CA ARG A 120 -16.52 -7.32 1.84
C ARG A 120 -17.23 -6.01 1.53
N LYS A 121 -17.53 -5.76 0.26
CA LYS A 121 -18.10 -4.51 -0.26
C LYS A 121 -17.27 -3.28 0.13
N SER A 122 -15.95 -3.41 0.12
CA SER A 122 -15.02 -2.37 0.58
C SER A 122 -13.86 -2.17 -0.39
N ILE A 123 -13.36 -0.94 -0.47
CA ILE A 123 -12.08 -0.65 -1.12
C ILE A 123 -10.98 -1.09 -0.16
N VAL A 124 -10.11 -1.99 -0.61
CA VAL A 124 -9.04 -2.57 0.22
C VAL A 124 -7.66 -2.00 -0.13
N TRP A 125 -7.54 -1.34 -1.28
CA TRP A 125 -6.37 -0.60 -1.72
C TRP A 125 -6.79 0.50 -2.70
N GLN A 126 -6.13 1.65 -2.67
CA GLN A 126 -6.38 2.76 -3.59
C GLN A 126 -5.11 3.55 -3.84
N GLU A 127 -4.93 3.98 -5.09
CA GLU A 127 -3.91 4.95 -5.48
C GLU A 127 -4.46 6.00 -6.45
N ILE A 128 -3.98 7.23 -6.29
CA ILE A 128 -4.30 8.35 -7.19
C ILE A 128 -2.98 8.94 -7.69
N PHE A 129 -2.81 8.95 -9.02
CA PHE A 129 -1.63 9.49 -9.68
C PHE A 129 -1.99 10.78 -10.39
N ILE A 130 -1.35 11.89 -10.00
CA ILE A 130 -1.45 13.16 -10.72
C ILE A 130 -0.49 13.10 -11.91
N LEU A 131 -1.04 13.30 -13.11
CA LEU A 131 -0.32 13.17 -14.35
C LEU A 131 0.17 14.52 -14.84
N LYS A 132 1.39 14.52 -15.37
CA LYS A 132 1.88 15.63 -16.17
C LYS A 132 1.01 15.79 -17.43
N PRO A 133 0.80 17.03 -17.92
CA PRO A 133 0.09 17.30 -19.16
C PRO A 133 0.60 16.50 -20.35
#